data_AF-A0A3C0ZVL6-F1
#
_entry.id   AF-A0A3C0ZVL6-F1
#
_cell.length_a   1.000
_cell.length_b   1.000
_cell.length_c   1.000
_cell.angle_alpha   90.00
_cell.angle_beta   90.00
_cell.angle_gamma   90.00
#
_symmetry.space_group_name_H-M   'P 1'
#
loop_
_entity.id
_entity.type
_entity.pdbx_description
1 polymer ?
#
loop_
_entity_poly.entity_id
_entity_poly.type
_entity_poly.pdbx_seq_one_letter_code
_entity_poly.pdbx_strand_id
1 'polypeptide(L)'
;TSTGKAVAVVNSIRKEYAGRKITLVADRIVNMASKSLVLLLKPRTEEEYGLLLEMYHRFDAVQDLPYPLIPHITLAYFKPGMLDGDWLGESLDFAQINPAKAPKFEFDPESLTVQVFQDMQTYIDIPKRICFCCDGGLNRSVMAAAIVNHLANEKGLHVIGEARSAYQNTQGWPVPKQVRETLKKHGIQADESFSTAHYLEDEE
;
A
#
# COMPACT_ATOMS: atom_id res chain seq x y z
N THR A 1 7.95 12.09 4.27
CA THR A 1 7.12 11.32 5.24
C THR A 1 7.58 9.87 5.26
N SER A 2 7.24 9.09 6.29
CA SER A 2 7.55 7.65 6.35
C SER A 2 7.00 6.90 5.14
N THR A 3 5.78 7.23 4.70
CA THR A 3 5.15 6.69 3.49
C THR A 3 5.97 6.95 2.23
N GLY A 4 6.51 8.16 2.06
CA GLY A 4 7.34 8.49 0.89
C GLY A 4 8.63 7.66 0.83
N LYS A 5 9.26 7.41 1.98
CA LYS A 5 10.43 6.52 2.06
C LYS A 5 10.05 5.07 1.71
N ALA A 6 8.93 4.58 2.24
CA ALA A 6 8.44 3.22 1.95
C ALA A 6 8.14 3.04 0.46
N VAL A 7 7.53 4.04 -0.20
CA VAL A 7 7.27 4.00 -1.65
C VAL A 7 8.58 3.93 -2.44
N ALA A 8 9.60 4.71 -2.06
CA ALA A 8 10.90 4.66 -2.71
C ALA A 8 11.57 3.28 -2.57
N VAL A 9 11.53 2.67 -1.38
CA VAL A 9 12.05 1.31 -1.14
C VAL A 9 11.29 0.28 -1.99
N VAL A 10 9.95 0.31 -1.98
CA VAL A 10 9.12 -0.61 -2.77
C VAL A 10 9.41 -0.46 -4.27
N ASN A 11 9.48 0.76 -4.80
CA ASN A 11 9.79 0.98 -6.22
C ASN A 11 11.18 0.46 -6.58
N SER A 12 12.18 0.62 -5.70
CA SER A 12 13.52 0.04 -5.89
C SER A 12 13.47 -1.49 -5.94
N ILE A 13 12.76 -2.13 -5.01
CA ILE A 13 12.60 -3.60 -4.98
C ILE A 13 11.90 -4.09 -6.25
N ARG A 14 10.79 -3.46 -6.65
CA ARG A 14 10.04 -3.84 -7.86
C ARG A 14 10.92 -3.80 -9.10
N LYS A 15 11.72 -2.75 -9.26
CA LYS A 15 12.61 -2.58 -10.41
C LYS A 15 13.75 -3.60 -10.41
N GLU A 16 14.41 -3.80 -9.27
CA GLU A 16 15.61 -4.62 -9.19
C GLU A 16 15.32 -6.12 -9.26
N TYR A 17 14.19 -6.54 -8.70
CA TYR A 17 13.78 -7.95 -8.66
C TYR A 17 12.66 -8.26 -9.66
N ALA A 18 12.52 -7.44 -10.72
CA ALA A 18 11.56 -7.67 -11.78
C ALA A 18 11.74 -9.08 -12.40
N GLY A 19 10.63 -9.78 -12.62
CA GLY A 19 10.59 -11.16 -13.12
C GLY A 19 11.06 -12.23 -12.12
N ARG A 20 11.50 -11.87 -10.91
CA ARG A 20 11.84 -12.85 -9.87
C ARG A 20 10.57 -13.32 -9.16
N LYS A 21 10.57 -14.57 -8.70
CA LYS A 21 9.49 -15.16 -7.91
C LYS A 21 10.09 -15.89 -6.72
N ILE A 22 9.50 -15.72 -5.55
CA ILE A 22 9.89 -16.41 -4.31
C ILE A 22 8.79 -17.38 -3.94
N THR A 23 9.12 -18.68 -3.88
CA THR A 23 8.17 -19.68 -3.41
C THR A 23 8.20 -19.78 -1.89
N LEU A 24 7.06 -19.52 -1.27
CA LEU A 24 6.82 -19.73 0.15
C LEU A 24 5.95 -20.97 0.33
N VAL A 25 6.29 -21.83 1.28
CA VAL A 25 5.54 -23.05 1.60
C VAL A 25 4.95 -22.90 2.98
N ALA A 26 3.68 -23.25 3.10
CA ALA A 26 3.00 -23.36 4.39
C ALA A 26 3.75 -24.34 5.31
N ASP A 27 4.14 -23.89 6.50
CA ASP A 27 4.86 -24.73 7.47
C ASP A 27 3.92 -25.27 8.55
N ARG A 28 3.31 -24.35 9.31
CA ARG A 28 2.48 -24.69 10.46
C ARG A 28 1.54 -23.56 10.82
N ILE A 29 0.49 -23.88 11.56
CA ILE A 29 -0.40 -22.91 12.17
C ILE A 29 0.03 -22.74 13.63
N VAL A 30 0.21 -21.49 14.07
CA VAL A 30 0.59 -21.18 15.46
C VAL A 30 -0.24 -20.06 16.04
N ASN A 31 -0.38 -20.08 17.36
CA ASN A 31 -0.78 -18.91 18.11
C ASN A 31 0.42 -17.95 18.23
N MET A 32 0.29 -16.73 17.72
CA MET A 32 1.31 -15.69 17.80
C MET A 32 0.89 -14.62 18.82
N ALA A 33 1.77 -14.41 19.80
CA ALA A 33 1.61 -13.42 20.88
C ALA A 33 0.28 -13.51 21.66
N SER A 34 -0.31 -14.71 21.73
CA SER A 34 -1.60 -14.99 22.39
C SER A 34 -2.76 -14.12 21.91
N LYS A 35 -2.67 -13.62 20.67
CA LYS A 35 -3.60 -12.63 20.10
C LYS A 35 -4.00 -12.93 18.66
N SER A 36 -3.22 -13.72 17.94
CA SER A 36 -3.54 -14.07 16.55
C SER A 36 -3.23 -15.53 16.25
N LEU A 37 -4.02 -16.08 15.34
CA LEU A 37 -3.72 -17.32 14.66
C LEU A 37 -3.03 -16.98 13.35
N VAL A 38 -1.85 -17.53 13.13
CA VAL A 38 -1.09 -17.28 11.91
C VAL A 38 -0.68 -18.58 11.23
N LEU A 39 -0.72 -18.57 9.91
CA LEU A 39 -0.08 -19.55 9.07
C LEU A 39 1.36 -19.11 8.84
N LEU A 40 2.32 -19.82 9.45
CA LEU A 40 3.73 -19.59 9.17
C LEU A 40 4.08 -20.08 7.78
N LEU A 41 4.85 -19.26 7.07
CA LEU A 41 5.38 -19.56 5.76
C LEU A 41 6.90 -19.65 5.86
N LYS A 42 7.49 -20.60 5.14
CA LYS A 42 8.94 -20.70 4.97
C LYS A 42 9.31 -20.59 3.50
N PRO A 43 10.40 -19.91 3.15
CA PRO A 43 11.00 -20.02 1.82
C PRO A 43 11.30 -21.48 1.50
N ARG A 44 11.15 -21.87 0.24
CA ARG A 44 11.43 -23.25 -0.18
C ARG A 44 12.93 -23.53 -0.22
N THR A 45 13.77 -22.52 -0.50
CA THR A 45 15.23 -22.64 -0.51
C THR A 45 15.91 -21.56 0.33
N GLU A 46 17.18 -21.80 0.68
CA GLU A 46 18.03 -20.80 1.34
C GLU A 46 18.29 -19.56 0.46
N GLU A 47 18.38 -19.73 -0.86
CA GLU A 47 18.49 -18.60 -1.79
C GLU A 47 17.22 -17.73 -1.72
N GLU A 48 16.04 -18.35 -1.72
CA GLU A 48 14.76 -17.66 -1.58
C GLU A 48 14.64 -16.95 -0.22
N TYR A 49 15.19 -17.54 0.85
CA TYR A 49 15.27 -16.89 2.15
C TYR A 49 16.21 -15.68 2.16
N GLY A 50 17.40 -15.81 1.58
CA GLY A 50 18.36 -14.72 1.46
C GLY A 50 17.79 -13.53 0.70
N LEU A 51 17.10 -13.78 -0.42
CA LEU A 51 16.42 -12.73 -1.21
C LEU A 51 15.34 -12.02 -0.39
N LEU A 52 14.53 -12.78 0.35
CA LEU A 52 13.46 -12.20 1.17
C LEU A 52 14.02 -11.34 2.31
N LEU A 53 15.08 -11.79 2.97
CA LEU A 53 15.77 -11.02 4.00
C LEU A 53 16.42 -9.76 3.43
N GLU A 54 17.06 -9.85 2.26
CA GLU A 54 17.66 -8.68 1.61
C GLU A 54 16.61 -7.62 1.32
N MET A 55 15.45 -8.02 0.76
CA MET A 55 14.33 -7.10 0.54
C MET A 55 13.80 -6.52 1.85
N TYR A 56 13.67 -7.33 2.90
CA TYR A 56 13.20 -6.90 4.21
C TYR A 56 14.11 -5.84 4.83
N HIS A 57 15.42 -6.04 4.81
CA HIS A 57 16.38 -5.09 5.40
C HIS A 57 16.40 -3.72 4.70
N ARG A 58 15.91 -3.62 3.46
CA ARG A 58 15.75 -2.30 2.81
C ARG A 58 14.70 -1.44 3.52
N PHE A 59 13.75 -2.05 4.24
CA PHE A 59 12.77 -1.32 5.03
C PHE A 59 13.33 -0.73 6.32
N ASP A 60 14.54 -1.13 6.75
CA ASP A 60 15.23 -0.54 7.91
C ASP A 60 15.51 0.97 7.69
N ALA A 61 15.62 1.39 6.42
CA ALA A 61 15.73 2.81 6.04
C ALA A 61 14.45 3.63 6.30
N VAL A 62 13.29 2.95 6.40
CA VAL A 62 12.01 3.55 6.78
C VAL A 62 11.87 3.55 8.30
N GLN A 63 12.01 2.38 8.90
CA GLN A 63 11.94 2.14 10.34
C GLN A 63 12.66 0.83 10.65
N ASP A 64 13.71 0.90 11.46
CA ASP A 64 14.41 -0.27 11.97
C ASP A 64 13.54 -1.01 12.99
N LEU A 65 13.46 -2.34 12.84
CA LEU A 65 12.69 -3.25 13.70
C LEU A 65 13.65 -4.27 14.31
N PRO A 66 13.65 -4.45 15.66
CA PRO A 66 14.66 -5.27 16.34
C PRO A 66 14.35 -6.77 16.30
N TYR A 67 13.77 -7.26 15.21
CA TYR A 67 13.38 -8.66 15.03
C TYR A 67 13.43 -9.06 13.56
N PRO A 68 13.71 -10.34 13.26
CA PRO A 68 13.75 -10.81 11.87
C PRO A 68 12.37 -10.87 11.25
N LEU A 69 12.33 -10.87 9.91
CA LEU A 69 11.11 -11.18 9.18
C LEU A 69 10.68 -12.62 9.48
N ILE A 70 9.43 -12.76 9.93
CA ILE A 70 8.73 -14.04 10.07
C ILE A 70 7.60 -14.02 9.05
N PRO A 71 7.75 -14.61 7.85
CA PRO A 71 6.71 -14.60 6.84
C PRO A 71 5.48 -15.38 7.34
N HIS A 72 4.33 -14.73 7.37
CA HIS A 72 3.10 -15.35 7.84
C HIS A 72 1.86 -14.72 7.19
N ILE A 73 0.76 -15.49 7.20
CA ILE A 73 -0.57 -15.00 6.87
C ILE A 73 -1.41 -15.08 8.14
N THR A 74 -1.93 -13.95 8.60
CA THR A 74 -2.86 -13.93 9.73
C THR A 74 -4.19 -14.54 9.32
N LEU A 75 -4.60 -15.59 10.03
CA LEU A 75 -5.85 -16.31 9.79
C LEU A 75 -7.00 -15.73 10.63
N ALA A 76 -6.71 -15.36 11.88
CA ALA A 76 -7.69 -14.78 12.79
C ALA A 76 -7.02 -13.95 13.89
N TYR A 77 -7.77 -12.99 14.44
CA TYR A 77 -7.42 -12.30 15.68
C TYR A 77 -8.39 -12.71 16.79
N PHE A 78 -7.87 -12.84 18.00
CA PHE A 78 -8.66 -13.15 19.19
C PHE A 78 -8.79 -11.92 20.07
N LYS A 79 -9.95 -11.77 20.70
CA LYS A 79 -10.13 -10.74 21.72
C LYS A 79 -9.36 -11.17 22.98
N PRO A 80 -8.45 -10.34 23.52
CA PRO A 80 -7.74 -10.66 24.75
C PRO A 80 -8.72 -10.98 25.89
N GLY A 81 -8.45 -12.06 26.63
CA GLY A 81 -9.27 -12.52 27.75
C GLY A 81 -10.52 -13.32 27.38
N MET A 82 -10.81 -13.54 26.09
CA MET A 82 -11.90 -14.43 25.67
C MET A 82 -11.46 -15.85 25.33
N LEU A 83 -10.18 -16.05 25.04
CA LEU A 83 -9.60 -17.34 24.72
C LEU A 83 -8.32 -17.51 25.52
N ASP A 84 -8.17 -18.69 26.12
CA ASP A 84 -6.90 -19.13 26.69
C ASP A 84 -5.97 -19.45 25.52
N GLY A 85 -4.90 -18.65 25.39
CA GLY A 85 -3.95 -18.77 24.30
C GLY A 85 -3.15 -20.08 24.34
N ASP A 86 -2.89 -20.62 25.52
CA ASP A 86 -2.10 -21.85 25.69
C ASP A 86 -2.95 -23.05 25.29
N TRP A 87 -4.20 -23.11 25.79
CA TRP A 87 -5.17 -24.14 25.37
C TRP A 87 -5.46 -24.10 23.87
N LEU A 88 -5.58 -22.90 23.28
CA LEU A 88 -5.74 -22.76 21.84
C LEU A 88 -4.49 -23.26 21.10
N GLY A 89 -3.29 -22.96 21.59
CA GLY A 89 -2.03 -23.45 21.06
C GLY A 89 -2.00 -24.98 20.98
N GLU A 90 -2.31 -25.65 22.09
CA GLU A 90 -2.43 -27.12 22.15
C GLU A 90 -3.51 -27.66 21.20
N SER A 91 -4.63 -26.94 21.10
CA SER A 91 -5.71 -27.27 20.17
C SER A 91 -5.32 -27.06 18.71
N LEU A 92 -4.20 -26.43 18.38
CA LEU A 92 -3.76 -26.28 16.99
C LEU A 92 -2.79 -27.39 16.56
N ASP A 93 -2.29 -28.20 17.50
CA ASP A 93 -1.37 -29.32 17.21
C ASP A 93 -2.01 -30.42 16.36
N PHE A 94 -3.35 -30.51 16.33
CA PHE A 94 -4.04 -31.41 15.39
C PHE A 94 -4.23 -30.81 14.00
N ALA A 95 -4.20 -29.48 13.86
CA ALA A 95 -4.44 -28.75 12.62
C ALA A 95 -3.16 -28.57 11.78
N GLN A 96 -2.13 -29.37 12.07
CA GLN A 96 -0.81 -29.23 11.47
C GLN A 96 -0.82 -29.61 9.99
N ILE A 97 0.05 -28.94 9.25
CA ILE A 97 0.10 -29.03 7.80
C ILE A 97 0.95 -30.23 7.42
N ASN A 98 0.39 -31.14 6.62
CA ASN A 98 1.16 -32.23 6.05
C ASN A 98 2.22 -31.64 5.10
N PRO A 99 3.53 -31.80 5.37
CA PRO A 99 4.57 -31.18 4.56
C PRO A 99 4.55 -31.61 3.09
N ALA A 100 4.12 -32.85 2.80
CA ALA A 100 4.02 -33.37 1.44
C ALA A 100 2.87 -32.75 0.63
N LYS A 101 1.89 -32.15 1.31
CA LYS A 101 0.71 -31.51 0.70
C LYS A 101 0.61 -30.04 1.09
N ALA A 102 1.69 -29.46 1.61
CA ALA A 102 1.69 -28.10 2.10
C ALA A 102 1.34 -27.12 0.96
N PRO A 103 0.38 -26.21 1.17
CA PRO A 103 0.11 -25.13 0.23
C PRO A 103 1.36 -24.33 -0.11
N LYS A 104 1.45 -23.92 -1.37
CA LYS A 104 2.54 -23.07 -1.87
C LYS A 104 1.95 -21.72 -2.25
N PHE A 105 2.67 -20.67 -1.87
CA PHE A 105 2.37 -19.30 -2.19
C PHE A 105 3.52 -18.74 -3.00
N GLU A 106 3.20 -17.95 -4.01
CA GLU A 106 4.19 -17.25 -4.80
C GLU A 106 4.19 -15.78 -4.38
N PHE A 107 5.34 -15.30 -3.94
CA PHE A 107 5.58 -13.88 -3.73
C PHE A 107 6.28 -13.30 -4.95
N ASP A 108 5.64 -12.31 -5.54
CA ASP A 108 6.15 -11.54 -6.67
C ASP A 108 6.59 -10.15 -6.18
N PRO A 109 7.90 -9.85 -6.17
CA PRO A 109 8.40 -8.53 -5.79
C PRO A 109 7.78 -7.38 -6.61
N GLU A 110 7.40 -7.60 -7.87
CA GLU A 110 6.75 -6.57 -8.70
C GLU A 110 5.35 -6.23 -8.23
N SER A 111 4.71 -7.14 -7.50
CA SER A 111 3.38 -6.96 -6.91
C SER A 111 3.41 -6.27 -5.55
N LEU A 112 4.60 -5.98 -5.01
CA LEU A 112 4.75 -5.35 -3.70
C LEU A 112 4.13 -3.94 -3.70
N THR A 113 3.30 -3.67 -2.69
CA THR A 113 2.60 -2.39 -2.53
C THR A 113 2.85 -1.78 -1.16
N VAL A 114 2.79 -0.45 -1.09
CA VAL A 114 2.67 0.27 0.17
C VAL A 114 1.20 0.50 0.43
N GLN A 115 0.71 0.03 1.56
CA GLN A 115 -0.67 0.22 1.99
C GLN A 115 -0.72 0.97 3.32
N VAL A 116 -1.80 1.72 3.50
CA VAL A 116 -2.21 2.28 4.80
C VAL A 116 -3.52 1.60 5.16
N PHE A 117 -3.73 1.32 6.43
CA PHE A 117 -4.96 0.69 6.90
C PHE A 117 -5.55 1.49 8.06
N GLN A 118 -6.87 1.47 8.17
CA GLN A 118 -7.56 2.03 9.33
C GLN A 118 -7.72 0.97 10.43
N ASP A 119 -8.01 -0.27 10.02
CA ASP A 119 -8.15 -1.44 10.87
C ASP A 119 -7.80 -2.71 10.07
N MET A 120 -7.83 -3.87 10.72
CA MET A 120 -7.46 -5.17 10.12
C MET A 120 -8.48 -5.70 9.08
N GLN A 121 -9.64 -5.05 8.93
CA GLN A 121 -10.65 -5.36 7.90
C GLN A 121 -10.57 -4.38 6.71
N THR A 122 -10.06 -3.17 6.94
CA THR A 122 -10.08 -2.07 5.98
C THR A 122 -8.66 -1.64 5.62
N TYR A 123 -8.12 -2.27 4.57
CA TYR A 123 -6.91 -1.83 3.89
C TYR A 123 -7.30 -0.77 2.86
N ILE A 124 -6.64 0.38 2.92
CA ILE A 124 -6.82 1.47 1.96
C ILE A 124 -5.69 1.32 0.96
N ASP A 125 -6.01 0.79 -0.22
CA ASP A 125 -5.13 0.96 -1.37
C ASP A 125 -4.90 2.44 -1.54
N ILE A 126 -3.65 2.87 -1.40
CA ILE A 126 -3.33 4.28 -1.58
C ILE A 126 -3.24 4.48 -3.09
N PRO A 127 -4.22 5.14 -3.74
CA PRO A 127 -4.08 5.42 -5.15
C PRO A 127 -2.81 6.25 -5.34
N LYS A 128 -1.90 5.78 -6.22
CA LYS A 128 -0.71 6.54 -6.61
C LYS A 128 -1.11 7.97 -7.03
N ARG A 129 -2.25 8.11 -7.71
CA ARG A 129 -2.85 9.37 -8.16
C ARG A 129 -4.30 9.14 -8.60
N ILE A 130 -5.16 10.16 -8.47
CA ILE A 130 -6.52 10.17 -9.06
C ILE A 130 -6.55 11.20 -10.19
N CYS A 131 -6.93 10.79 -11.40
CA CYS A 131 -7.04 11.70 -12.54
C CYS A 131 -8.51 11.90 -12.94
N PHE A 132 -8.93 13.15 -13.07
CA PHE A 132 -10.22 13.54 -13.59
C PHE A 132 -10.10 13.99 -15.04
N CYS A 133 -10.96 13.49 -15.91
CA CYS A 133 -11.00 13.88 -17.30
C CYS A 133 -12.30 14.64 -17.60
N CYS A 134 -12.20 15.75 -18.31
CA CYS A 134 -13.36 16.38 -18.95
C CYS A 134 -12.96 16.95 -20.30
N ASP A 135 -13.94 17.18 -21.16
CA ASP A 135 -13.69 17.89 -22.41
C ASP A 135 -13.05 19.26 -22.15
N GLY A 136 -11.91 19.51 -22.80
CA GLY A 136 -11.05 20.68 -22.60
C GLY A 136 -10.23 20.73 -21.30
N GLY A 137 -10.40 19.83 -20.33
CA GLY A 137 -9.50 19.67 -19.17
C GLY A 137 -9.31 20.84 -18.20
N LEU A 138 -9.98 21.98 -18.35
CA LEU A 138 -9.72 23.20 -17.56
C LEU A 138 -10.82 23.59 -16.59
N ASN A 139 -12.02 23.02 -16.74
CA ASN A 139 -13.18 23.40 -15.94
C ASN A 139 -13.52 22.30 -14.92
N ARG A 140 -14.35 21.35 -15.34
CA ARG A 140 -14.96 20.33 -14.47
C ARG A 140 -13.91 19.45 -13.79
N SER A 141 -12.91 18.98 -14.55
CA SER A 141 -11.87 18.09 -14.05
C SER A 141 -10.92 18.79 -13.07
N VAL A 142 -10.58 20.06 -13.29
CA VAL A 142 -9.79 20.86 -12.33
C VAL A 142 -10.57 21.08 -11.03
N MET A 143 -11.87 21.38 -11.14
CA MET A 143 -12.74 21.50 -9.94
C MET A 143 -12.79 20.19 -9.16
N ALA A 144 -13.02 19.07 -9.83
CA ALA A 144 -13.09 17.76 -9.19
C ALA A 144 -11.76 17.40 -8.49
N ALA A 145 -10.63 17.63 -9.15
CA ALA A 145 -9.30 17.42 -8.59
C ALA A 145 -9.07 18.27 -7.33
N ALA A 146 -9.36 19.58 -7.40
CA ALA A 146 -9.18 20.50 -6.28
C ALA A 146 -10.09 20.14 -5.08
N ILE A 147 -11.34 19.76 -5.34
CA ILE A 147 -12.29 19.31 -4.30
C ILE A 147 -11.77 18.05 -3.62
N VAL A 148 -11.33 17.05 -4.38
CA VAL A 148 -10.81 15.80 -3.81
C VAL A 148 -9.56 16.03 -2.98
N ASN A 149 -8.62 16.86 -3.45
CA ASN A 149 -7.42 17.21 -2.69
C ASN A 149 -7.78 17.92 -1.38
N HIS A 150 -8.73 18.85 -1.43
CA HIS A 150 -9.21 19.54 -0.24
C HIS A 150 -9.85 18.58 0.77
N LEU A 151 -10.76 17.70 0.31
CA LEU A 151 -11.41 16.72 1.17
C LEU A 151 -10.42 15.70 1.75
N ALA A 152 -9.41 15.29 0.97
CA ALA A 152 -8.35 14.41 1.47
C ALA A 152 -7.56 15.07 2.61
N ASN A 153 -7.22 16.35 2.45
CA ASN A 153 -6.54 17.13 3.49
C ASN A 153 -7.42 17.33 4.74
N GLU A 154 -8.68 17.75 4.57
CA GLU A 154 -9.61 17.95 5.70
C GLU A 154 -9.86 16.67 6.50
N LYS A 155 -9.92 15.52 5.82
CA LYS A 155 -10.16 14.22 6.44
C LYS A 155 -8.90 13.50 6.90
N GLY A 156 -7.71 14.08 6.69
CA GLY A 156 -6.44 13.44 7.01
C GLY A 156 -6.19 12.13 6.25
N LEU A 157 -6.73 12.01 5.02
CA LEU A 157 -6.52 10.82 4.20
C LEU A 157 -5.09 10.79 3.66
N HIS A 158 -4.42 9.65 3.84
CA HIS A 158 -3.09 9.44 3.29
C HIS A 158 -3.17 9.13 1.79
N VAL A 159 -2.84 10.12 0.95
CA VAL A 159 -2.71 9.97 -0.51
C VAL A 159 -1.23 10.03 -0.93
N ILE A 160 -0.80 9.15 -1.85
CA ILE A 160 0.58 9.14 -2.38
C ILE A 160 0.81 10.32 -3.35
N GLY A 161 -0.25 10.83 -3.96
CA GLY A 161 -0.20 11.97 -4.88
C GLY A 161 -1.51 12.75 -4.94
N GLU A 162 -1.41 14.04 -5.29
CA GLU A 162 -2.57 14.90 -5.50
C GLU A 162 -3.41 14.44 -6.70
N ALA A 163 -4.73 14.55 -6.59
CA ALA A 163 -5.62 14.43 -7.72
C ALA A 163 -5.36 15.53 -8.76
N ARG A 164 -5.48 15.20 -10.05
CA ARG A 164 -5.16 16.09 -11.18
C ARG A 164 -6.25 16.06 -12.25
N SER A 165 -6.26 17.07 -13.11
CA SER A 165 -7.00 17.10 -14.36
C SER A 165 -6.12 16.60 -15.51
N ALA A 166 -6.67 15.71 -16.36
CA ALA A 166 -5.98 15.08 -17.47
C ALA A 166 -6.62 15.45 -18.82
N TYR A 167 -5.95 16.30 -19.62
CA TYR A 167 -6.31 16.58 -21.01
C TYR A 167 -5.11 17.13 -21.80
N GLN A 168 -4.70 16.47 -22.88
CA GLN A 168 -3.46 16.77 -23.60
C GLN A 168 -3.37 18.20 -24.17
N ASN A 169 -4.50 18.81 -24.56
CA ASN A 169 -4.48 20.09 -25.29
C ASN A 169 -4.47 21.34 -24.40
N THR A 170 -4.63 21.19 -23.09
CA THR A 170 -4.73 22.32 -22.15
C THR A 170 -3.69 22.27 -21.03
N GLN A 171 -2.59 21.59 -21.34
CA GLN A 171 -1.41 21.44 -20.50
C GLN A 171 -0.73 22.78 -20.21
N GLY A 172 -0.52 23.08 -18.93
CA GLY A 172 0.10 24.34 -18.49
C GLY A 172 -0.73 25.59 -18.72
N TRP A 173 -1.99 25.46 -19.15
CA TRP A 173 -2.88 26.61 -19.32
C TRP A 173 -3.41 27.09 -17.97
N PRO A 174 -3.68 28.40 -17.85
CA PRO A 174 -4.22 28.94 -16.64
C PRO A 174 -5.61 28.40 -16.35
N VAL A 175 -5.84 27.99 -15.10
CA VAL A 175 -7.17 27.63 -14.62
C VAL A 175 -8.10 28.84 -14.82
N PRO A 176 -9.25 28.67 -15.48
CA PRO A 176 -10.18 29.76 -15.76
C PRO A 176 -10.56 30.54 -14.50
N LYS A 177 -10.66 31.86 -14.62
CA LYS A 177 -10.97 32.76 -13.49
C LYS A 177 -12.23 32.33 -12.74
N GLN A 178 -13.29 31.96 -13.45
CA GLN A 178 -14.55 31.51 -12.87
C GLN A 178 -14.40 30.26 -12.00
N VAL A 179 -13.56 29.30 -12.41
CA VAL A 179 -13.25 28.09 -11.64
C VAL A 179 -12.53 28.47 -10.34
N ARG A 180 -11.51 29.32 -10.43
CA ARG A 180 -10.75 29.79 -9.24
C ARG A 180 -11.64 30.53 -8.25
N GLU A 181 -12.48 31.44 -8.73
CA GLU A 181 -13.43 32.19 -7.89
C GLU A 181 -14.45 31.26 -7.23
N THR A 182 -14.93 30.25 -7.96
CA THR A 182 -15.87 29.27 -7.44
C THR A 182 -15.24 28.41 -6.34
N LEU A 183 -14.01 27.92 -6.53
CA LEU A 183 -13.29 27.16 -5.51
C LEU A 183 -13.03 28.02 -4.26
N LYS A 184 -12.55 29.26 -4.45
CA LYS A 184 -12.30 30.20 -3.36
C LYS A 184 -13.56 30.52 -2.55
N LYS A 185 -14.72 30.67 -3.22
CA LYS A 185 -16.02 30.88 -2.55
C LYS A 185 -16.38 29.74 -1.59
N HIS A 186 -15.91 28.53 -1.86
CA HIS A 186 -16.15 27.35 -1.04
C HIS A 186 -15.00 27.03 -0.07
N GLY A 187 -14.06 27.97 0.15
CA GLY A 187 -12.92 27.76 1.04
C GLY A 187 -11.85 26.81 0.49
N ILE A 188 -11.95 26.41 -0.78
CA ILE A 188 -10.98 25.54 -1.44
C ILE A 188 -9.90 26.43 -2.07
N GLN A 189 -8.67 26.32 -1.59
CA GLN A 189 -7.55 27.05 -2.15
C GLN A 189 -7.25 26.50 -3.55
N ALA A 190 -7.50 27.32 -4.58
CA ALA A 190 -7.17 26.97 -5.95
C ALA A 190 -5.66 27.04 -6.15
N ASP A 191 -5.10 26.04 -6.82
CA ASP A 191 -3.70 26.03 -7.22
C ASP A 191 -3.46 27.09 -8.32
N GLU A 192 -2.63 28.08 -8.00
CA GLU A 192 -2.25 29.17 -8.93
C GLU A 192 -1.05 28.81 -9.82
N SER A 193 -0.36 27.70 -9.53
CA SER A 193 0.81 27.24 -10.29
C SER A 193 0.47 26.49 -11.57
N PHE A 194 -0.83 26.27 -11.83
CA PHE A 194 -1.37 25.51 -12.97
C PHE A 194 -1.03 24.00 -12.94
N SER A 195 -0.40 23.52 -11.87
CA SER A 195 0.00 22.11 -11.71
C SER A 195 -1.19 21.15 -11.73
N THR A 196 -2.39 21.61 -11.36
CA THR A 196 -3.64 20.83 -11.42
C THR A 196 -4.14 20.52 -12.83
N ALA A 197 -3.70 21.26 -13.87
CA ALA A 197 -4.05 21.02 -15.27
C ALA A 197 -3.01 20.18 -16.04
N HIS A 198 -1.95 19.71 -15.36
CA HIS A 198 -0.89 18.94 -16.00
C HIS A 198 -1.22 17.43 -16.07
N TYR A 199 -1.37 16.93 -17.30
CA TYR A 199 -1.29 15.57 -17.78
C TYR A 199 0.18 15.15 -17.82
N LEU A 200 0.45 13.97 -17.30
CA LEU A 200 1.79 13.40 -17.27
C LEU A 200 1.74 12.12 -18.11
N GLU A 201 1.94 12.26 -19.42
CA GLU A 201 2.68 11.25 -20.17
C GLU A 201 4.12 11.75 -20.22
N ASP A 202 4.87 11.52 -19.15
CA ASP A 202 6.32 11.57 -19.19
C ASP A 202 6.82 10.59 -18.12
N GLU A 203 7.23 9.41 -18.61
CA GLU A 203 8.17 8.45 -18.03
C GLU A 203 8.27 8.35 -16.48
N GLU A 204 7.62 7.34 -15.89
CA GLU A 204 8.03 6.72 -14.62
C GLU A 204 8.47 5.26 -14.86
#